data_AF-A0A484QGQ0-F1
#
_entry.id   AF-A0A484QGQ0-F1
#
_cell.length_a   1.000
_cell.length_b   1.000
_cell.length_c   1.000
_cell.angle_alpha   90.00
_cell.angle_beta   90.00
_cell.angle_gamma   90.00
#
_symmetry.space_group_name_H-M   'P 1'
#
loop_
_entity.id
_entity.type
_entity.pdbx_description
1 polymer ?
#
loop_
_entity_poly.entity_id
_entity_poly.type
_entity_poly.pdbx_seq_one_letter_code
_entity_poly.pdbx_strand_id
1 'polypeptide(L)'
;MPSSRPEQPCLFTDDELSMLAKTADALTAYLGQPVLAEVGLADSGHEWVAFGIPLPASATPGQDDTHIQMGGPDARWVGNTGGLTPGKEAYDCRFLWAIELCPEDGRRYTKLDQDGEEAGWSDALVDLLPFVLNDEDLLPDDDDDDEDVEPPVVVHDGGPQRH
;
A
#
# COMPACT_ATOMS: atom_id res chain seq x y z
N MET A 1 -30.15 4.67 -29.51
CA MET A 1 -30.25 4.33 -28.08
C MET A 1 -28.97 3.59 -27.74
N PRO A 2 -27.95 4.22 -27.11
CA PRO A 2 -26.84 3.45 -26.58
C PRO A 2 -27.35 2.67 -25.37
N SER A 3 -27.07 1.37 -25.36
CA SER A 3 -27.41 0.45 -24.28
C SER A 3 -26.58 0.80 -23.05
N SER A 4 -27.16 1.45 -22.03
CA SER A 4 -26.59 1.46 -20.68
C SER A 4 -26.62 0.02 -20.16
N ARG A 5 -25.55 -0.73 -20.46
CA ARG A 5 -25.17 -1.89 -19.66
C ARG A 5 -25.00 -1.34 -18.24
N PRO A 6 -25.57 -1.95 -17.19
CA PRO A 6 -25.32 -1.49 -15.83
C PRO A 6 -23.80 -1.47 -15.66
N GLU A 7 -23.28 -0.27 -15.56
CA GLU A 7 -21.93 0.09 -15.16
C GLU A 7 -21.65 -0.66 -13.85
N GLN A 8 -21.08 -1.85 -13.98
CA GLN A 8 -20.82 -2.70 -12.83
C GLN A 8 -19.78 -1.96 -11.99
N PRO A 9 -20.00 -1.79 -10.68
CA PRO A 9 -19.02 -1.16 -9.82
C PRO A 9 -17.71 -1.92 -9.97
N CYS A 10 -16.66 -1.19 -10.33
CA CYS A 10 -15.33 -1.76 -10.50
C CYS A 10 -14.67 -1.63 -9.14
N LEU A 11 -14.42 -2.77 -8.51
CA LEU A 11 -13.94 -2.87 -7.14
C LEU A 11 -12.52 -3.44 -7.15
N PHE A 12 -11.68 -3.02 -6.21
CA PHE A 12 -10.36 -3.61 -6.01
C PHE A 12 -10.52 -5.01 -5.40
N THR A 13 -9.82 -5.97 -5.99
CA THR A 13 -9.62 -7.30 -5.45
C THR A 13 -8.58 -7.28 -4.34
N ASP A 14 -8.60 -8.31 -3.49
CA ASP A 14 -7.64 -8.45 -2.37
C ASP A 14 -6.18 -8.45 -2.84
N ASP A 15 -5.92 -9.03 -4.01
CA ASP A 15 -4.60 -9.07 -4.65
C ASP A 15 -4.11 -7.67 -5.06
N GLU A 16 -4.98 -6.88 -5.69
CA GLU A 16 -4.70 -5.49 -6.07
C GLU A 16 -4.48 -4.62 -4.82
N LEU A 17 -5.29 -4.79 -3.77
CA LEU A 17 -5.08 -4.10 -2.49
C LEU A 17 -3.75 -4.49 -1.83
N SER A 18 -3.36 -5.76 -1.90
CA SER A 18 -2.07 -6.23 -1.39
C SER A 18 -0.89 -5.59 -2.14
N MET A 19 -1.01 -5.38 -3.46
CA MET A 19 -0.01 -4.67 -4.25
C MET A 19 0.08 -3.17 -3.87
N LEU A 20 -1.08 -2.51 -3.72
CA LEU A 20 -1.15 -1.11 -3.28
C LEU A 20 -0.55 -0.92 -1.88
N ALA A 21 -0.85 -1.84 -0.97
CA ALA A 21 -0.29 -1.90 0.39
C ALA A 21 1.24 -1.93 0.36
N LYS A 22 1.81 -2.88 -0.40
CA LYS A 22 3.27 -3.01 -0.54
C LYS A 22 3.89 -1.75 -1.16
N THR A 23 3.20 -1.10 -2.08
CA THR A 23 3.66 0.17 -2.66
C THR A 23 3.68 1.29 -1.62
N ALA A 24 2.66 1.38 -0.76
CA ALA A 24 2.64 2.34 0.35
C ALA A 24 3.78 2.09 1.35
N ASP A 25 4.02 0.82 1.72
CA ASP A 25 5.13 0.44 2.60
C ASP A 25 6.50 0.72 1.97
N ALA A 26 6.69 0.41 0.68
CA ALA A 26 7.91 0.73 -0.06
C ALA A 26 8.14 2.24 -0.16
N LEU A 27 7.10 3.04 -0.44
CA LEU A 27 7.18 4.50 -0.41
C LEU A 27 7.53 5.01 0.99
N THR A 28 6.98 4.40 2.04
CA THR A 28 7.28 4.77 3.43
C THR A 28 8.76 4.56 3.74
N ALA A 29 9.30 3.40 3.37
CA ALA A 29 10.71 3.07 3.54
C ALA A 29 11.62 3.99 2.70
N TYR A 30 11.23 4.27 1.45
CA TYR A 30 12.00 5.09 0.52
C TYR A 30 12.03 6.57 0.90
N LEU A 31 10.89 7.14 1.28
CA LEU A 31 10.76 8.55 1.67
C LEU A 31 11.21 8.80 3.12
N GLY A 32 11.22 7.76 3.95
CA GLY A 32 11.44 7.88 5.40
C GLY A 32 10.29 8.61 6.12
N GLN A 33 9.11 8.67 5.51
CA GLN A 33 7.90 9.29 6.04
C GLN A 33 6.73 8.32 5.94
N PRO A 34 5.82 8.28 6.91
CA PRO A 34 4.65 7.38 6.84
C PRO A 34 3.81 7.71 5.60
N VAL A 35 3.51 6.72 4.77
CA VAL A 35 2.58 6.86 3.64
C VAL A 35 1.31 6.11 3.96
N LEU A 36 0.20 6.80 3.82
CA LEU A 36 -1.14 6.30 4.01
C LEU A 36 -1.78 6.01 2.65
N ALA A 37 -2.43 4.87 2.55
CA ALA A 37 -3.26 4.50 1.41
C ALA A 37 -4.69 4.24 1.88
N GLU A 38 -5.65 4.91 1.27
CA GLU A 38 -7.08 4.78 1.59
C GLU A 38 -7.87 4.48 0.33
N VAL A 39 -8.78 3.52 0.42
CA VAL A 39 -9.74 3.21 -0.64
C VAL A 39 -11.02 4.01 -0.40
N GLY A 40 -11.35 4.84 -1.37
CA GLY A 40 -12.61 5.56 -1.48
C GLY A 40 -13.50 4.96 -2.57
N LEU A 41 -14.76 5.35 -2.55
CA LEU A 41 -15.72 5.07 -3.60
C LEU A 41 -16.04 6.39 -4.33
N ALA A 42 -15.85 6.42 -5.64
CA ALA A 42 -16.22 7.56 -6.48
C ALA A 42 -17.75 7.64 -6.63
N ASP A 43 -18.28 8.81 -6.99
CA ASP A 43 -19.72 9.01 -7.24
C ASP A 43 -20.27 8.09 -8.34
N SER A 44 -19.40 7.67 -9.27
CA SER A 44 -19.70 6.70 -10.33
C SER A 44 -19.86 5.25 -9.81
N GLY A 45 -19.53 4.99 -8.54
CA GLY A 45 -19.54 3.66 -7.93
C GLY A 45 -18.28 2.82 -8.20
N HIS A 46 -17.22 3.44 -8.72
CA HIS A 46 -15.91 2.81 -8.88
C HIS A 46 -15.03 3.06 -7.67
N GLU A 47 -14.26 2.06 -7.25
CA GLU A 47 -13.29 2.27 -6.17
C GLU A 47 -12.06 3.02 -6.70
N TRP A 48 -11.52 3.88 -5.86
CA TRP A 48 -10.27 4.57 -6.09
C TRP A 48 -9.42 4.49 -4.83
N VAL A 49 -8.11 4.50 -4.98
CA VAL A 49 -7.16 4.47 -3.87
C VAL A 49 -6.34 5.74 -3.90
N ALA A 50 -6.34 6.48 -2.80
CA ALA A 50 -5.56 7.68 -2.61
C ALA A 50 -4.29 7.35 -1.82
N PHE A 51 -3.16 7.90 -2.23
CA PHE A 51 -1.91 7.86 -1.48
C PHE A 51 -1.58 9.25 -0.94
N GLY A 52 -1.23 9.33 0.34
CA GLY A 52 -0.89 10.59 0.98
C GLY A 52 0.05 10.44 2.17
N ILE A 53 0.76 11.51 2.48
CA ILE A 53 1.67 11.57 3.63
C ILE A 53 0.98 12.39 4.72
N PRO A 54 0.74 11.85 5.93
CA PRO A 54 0.16 12.61 7.01
C PRO A 54 1.14 13.71 7.41
N LEU A 55 0.65 14.95 7.36
CA LEU A 55 1.41 16.12 7.72
C LEU A 55 1.31 16.37 9.23
N PRO A 56 2.42 16.73 9.89
CA PRO A 56 2.33 17.18 11.28
C PRO A 56 1.53 18.49 11.34
N ALA A 57 0.81 18.72 12.44
CA ALA A 57 0.02 19.94 12.64
C ALA A 57 0.82 21.27 12.58
N SER A 58 2.15 21.19 12.54
CA SER A 58 3.07 22.32 12.39
C SER A 58 3.65 22.46 10.97
N ALA A 59 3.28 21.60 10.02
CA ALA A 59 3.69 21.73 8.64
C ALA A 59 3.01 22.96 8.03
N THR A 60 3.80 23.90 7.53
CA THR A 60 3.28 24.99 6.72
C THR A 60 2.81 24.37 5.41
N PRO A 61 1.52 24.50 5.04
CA PRO A 61 1.06 24.04 3.73
C PRO A 61 1.91 24.75 2.67
N GLY A 62 2.58 23.98 1.82
CA GLY A 62 3.07 24.52 0.56
C GLY A 62 1.85 25.04 -0.19
N GLN A 63 1.91 26.26 -0.73
CA GLN A 63 0.74 26.83 -1.44
C GLN A 63 0.31 26.03 -2.68
N ASP A 64 1.10 25.04 -3.08
CA ASP A 64 0.93 24.23 -4.28
C ASP A 64 0.72 22.73 -3.97
N ASP A 65 0.62 22.34 -2.70
CA ASP A 65 0.36 20.93 -2.33
C ASP A 65 -1.16 20.73 -2.12
N THR A 66 -1.73 19.71 -2.76
CA THR A 66 -3.11 19.27 -2.50
C THR A 66 -3.15 18.57 -1.15
N HIS A 67 -3.96 19.06 -0.22
CA HIS A 67 -4.17 18.42 1.07
C HIS A 67 -5.53 17.70 1.06
N ILE A 68 -5.53 16.45 1.48
CA ILE A 68 -6.73 15.64 1.66
C ILE A 68 -6.79 15.12 3.08
N GLN A 69 -8.01 14.99 3.58
CA GLN A 69 -8.24 14.34 4.87
C GLN A 69 -8.43 12.86 4.61
N MET A 70 -7.49 12.05 5.10
CA MET A 70 -7.60 10.59 5.07
C MET A 70 -7.97 10.09 6.45
N GLY A 71 -8.86 9.10 6.52
CA GLY A 71 -9.34 8.52 7.75
C GLY A 71 -10.76 8.94 8.11
N GLY A 72 -11.21 8.42 9.25
CA GLY A 72 -12.59 8.57 9.71
C GLY A 72 -13.25 7.23 10.01
N PRO A 73 -14.52 7.24 10.45
CA PRO A 73 -15.24 6.04 10.86
C PRO A 73 -15.51 5.05 9.71
N ASP A 74 -15.55 5.55 8.47
CA ASP A 74 -15.83 4.77 7.26
C ASP A 74 -14.58 4.58 6.38
N ALA A 75 -13.40 4.96 6.88
CA ALA A 75 -12.16 4.87 6.13
C ALA A 75 -11.70 3.42 5.92
N ARG A 76 -11.37 3.08 4.67
CA ARG A 76 -10.86 1.76 4.28
C ARG A 76 -9.36 1.86 3.99
N TRP A 77 -8.56 1.68 5.03
CA TRP A 77 -7.09 1.71 4.93
C TRP A 77 -6.54 0.49 4.18
N VAL A 78 -5.45 0.72 3.45
CA VAL A 78 -4.72 -0.30 2.70
C VAL A 78 -3.27 -0.35 3.17
N GLY A 79 -2.80 -1.55 3.49
CA GLY A 79 -1.44 -1.80 3.99
C GLY A 79 -1.27 -1.44 5.46
N ASN A 80 -0.01 -1.20 5.84
CA ASN A 80 0.36 -1.01 7.25
C ASN A 80 0.28 0.46 7.71
N THR A 81 -0.23 1.37 6.87
CA THR A 81 -0.35 2.81 7.18
C THR A 81 0.96 3.42 7.72
N GLY A 82 2.11 2.95 7.22
CA GLY A 82 3.43 3.34 7.70
C GLY A 82 3.67 3.13 9.21
N GLY A 83 2.97 2.17 9.82
CA GLY A 83 2.99 1.90 11.27
C GLY A 83 2.08 2.80 12.11
N LEU A 84 1.33 3.71 11.50
CA LEU A 84 0.32 4.51 12.20
C LEU A 84 -0.88 3.63 12.54
N THR A 85 -1.42 3.77 13.76
CA THR A 85 -2.70 3.14 14.10
C THR A 85 -3.82 4.04 13.60
N PRO A 86 -4.60 3.64 12.58
CA PRO A 86 -5.71 4.45 12.10
C PRO A 86 -6.72 4.68 13.22
N GLY A 87 -6.87 5.93 13.64
CA GLY A 87 -7.84 6.34 14.65
C GLY A 87 -9.23 6.60 14.06
N LYS A 88 -10.13 7.11 14.91
CA LYS A 88 -11.43 7.66 14.46
C LYS A 88 -11.32 9.06 13.87
N GLU A 89 -10.16 9.68 14.00
CA GLU A 89 -9.89 11.05 13.58
C GLU A 89 -9.21 11.03 12.21
N ALA A 90 -9.63 11.92 11.31
CA ALA A 90 -9.00 12.07 10.01
C ALA A 90 -7.66 12.81 10.16
N TYR A 91 -6.65 12.32 9.44
CA TYR A 91 -5.34 12.95 9.35
C TYR A 91 -5.32 13.93 8.18
N ASP A 92 -4.73 15.11 8.39
CA ASP A 92 -4.38 16.00 7.29
C ASP A 92 -3.20 15.38 6.53
N CYS A 93 -3.45 14.98 5.29
CA CYS A 93 -2.47 14.29 4.48
C CYS A 93 -2.19 15.09 3.22
N ARG A 94 -0.90 15.18 2.88
CA ARG A 94 -0.47 15.68 1.58
C ARG A 94 -0.79 14.63 0.53
N PHE A 95 -1.66 14.96 -0.41
CA PHE A 95 -2.00 14.10 -1.52
C PHE A 95 -0.79 13.92 -2.43
N LEU A 96 -0.49 12.68 -2.79
CA LEU A 96 0.62 12.36 -3.69
C LEU A 96 0.12 11.98 -5.07
N TRP A 97 -0.82 11.04 -5.12
CA TRP A 97 -1.42 10.49 -6.34
C TRP A 97 -2.56 9.55 -5.94
N ALA A 98 -3.40 9.19 -6.91
CA ALA A 98 -4.43 8.17 -6.71
C ALA A 98 -4.51 7.22 -7.91
N ILE A 99 -5.12 6.06 -7.71
CA ILE A 99 -5.54 5.17 -8.80
C ILE A 99 -7.05 5.01 -8.73
N GLU A 100 -7.75 5.36 -9.80
CA GLU A 100 -9.16 5.10 -9.98
C GLU A 100 -9.36 3.87 -10.87
N LEU A 101 -10.29 2.99 -10.50
CA LEU A 101 -10.73 1.90 -11.36
C LEU A 101 -11.69 2.44 -12.42
N CYS A 102 -11.37 2.25 -13.69
CA CYS A 102 -12.25 2.59 -14.79
C CYS A 102 -12.77 1.30 -15.46
N PRO A 103 -14.07 1.15 -15.71
CA PRO A 103 -14.64 -0.04 -16.35
C PRO A 103 -14.44 -0.06 -17.88
N GLU A 104 -13.42 0.64 -18.40
CA GLU A 104 -13.13 0.78 -19.82
C GLU A 104 -12.18 -0.33 -20.32
N ASP A 105 -12.47 -0.86 -21.52
CA ASP A 105 -11.69 -1.94 -22.14
C ASP A 105 -10.28 -1.45 -22.52
N GLY A 106 -9.24 -2.02 -21.91
CA GLY A 106 -7.85 -1.60 -22.07
C GLY A 106 -7.43 -0.38 -21.24
N ARG A 107 -8.31 0.12 -20.36
CA ARG A 107 -8.06 1.22 -19.42
C ARG A 107 -8.69 0.89 -18.08
N ARG A 108 -8.24 -0.19 -17.45
CA ARG A 108 -8.82 -0.63 -16.17
C ARG A 108 -8.42 0.26 -15.00
N TYR A 109 -7.24 0.88 -15.07
CA TYR A 109 -6.69 1.72 -14.02
C TYR A 109 -6.29 3.08 -14.60
N THR A 110 -6.70 4.13 -13.91
CA THR A 110 -6.35 5.51 -14.23
C THR A 110 -5.57 6.09 -13.06
N LYS A 111 -4.36 6.56 -13.33
CA LYS A 111 -3.52 7.24 -12.34
C LYS A 111 -3.80 8.73 -12.36
N LEU A 112 -4.11 9.25 -11.19
CA LEU A 112 -4.22 10.68 -10.91
C LEU A 112 -2.93 11.17 -10.27
N ASP A 113 -2.44 12.34 -10.66
CA ASP A 113 -1.25 12.95 -10.06
C ASP A 113 -1.58 13.67 -8.73
N GLN A 114 -0.64 14.44 -8.18
CA GLN A 114 -0.77 15.22 -6.94
C GLN A 114 -1.80 16.38 -7.05
N ASP A 115 -2.16 16.78 -8.26
CA ASP A 115 -3.24 17.74 -8.54
C ASP A 115 -4.61 17.05 -8.70
N GLY A 116 -4.64 15.71 -8.70
CA GLY A 116 -5.84 14.92 -8.98
C GLY A 116 -6.16 14.88 -10.47
N GLU A 117 -5.22 15.26 -11.33
CA GLU A 117 -5.38 15.26 -12.78
C GLU A 117 -4.88 13.93 -13.36
N GLU A 118 -5.46 13.49 -14.49
CA GLU A 118 -5.08 12.24 -15.13
C GLU A 118 -3.62 12.28 -15.60
N ALA A 119 -2.75 11.54 -14.91
CA ALA A 119 -1.35 11.38 -15.25
C ALA A 119 -1.15 10.30 -16.34
N GLY A 120 -2.00 9.27 -16.34
CA GLY A 120 -1.91 8.15 -17.28
C GLY A 120 -2.89 7.03 -16.95
N TRP A 121 -3.00 6.05 -17.84
CA TRP A 121 -3.90 4.90 -17.71
C TRP A 121 -3.23 3.61 -18.17
N SER A 122 -3.62 2.48 -17.59
CA SER A 122 -3.13 1.15 -17.98
C SER A 122 -4.16 0.06 -17.70
N ASP A 123 -3.97 -1.12 -18.28
CA ASP A 123 -4.78 -2.31 -18.03
C ASP A 123 -4.26 -3.13 -16.83
N ALA A 124 -3.00 -2.93 -16.46
CA ALA A 124 -2.35 -3.59 -15.33
C ALA A 124 -1.93 -2.56 -14.28
N LEU A 125 -2.33 -2.78 -13.02
CA LEU A 125 -2.02 -1.85 -11.93
C LEU A 125 -0.51 -1.63 -11.78
N VAL A 126 0.28 -2.70 -11.88
CA VAL A 126 1.75 -2.70 -11.74
C VAL A 126 2.47 -1.76 -12.71
N ASP A 127 1.86 -1.46 -13.85
CA ASP A 127 2.43 -0.57 -14.87
C ASP A 127 2.34 0.91 -14.47
N LEU A 128 1.40 1.26 -13.57
CA LEU A 128 1.18 2.61 -13.05
C LEU A 128 1.95 2.89 -11.74
N LEU A 129 2.38 1.83 -11.06
CA LEU A 129 3.08 1.94 -9.78
C LEU A 129 4.53 2.45 -10.00
N PRO A 130 5.01 3.36 -9.14
CA PRO A 130 6.37 3.89 -9.25
C PRO A 130 7.47 2.86 -8.97
N PHE A 131 7.13 1.77 -8.25
CA PHE A 131 8.01 0.64 -8.03
C PHE A 131 7.41 -0.57 -8.73
N VAL A 132 8.18 -1.19 -9.63
CA VAL A 132 7.85 -2.52 -10.13
C VAL A 132 8.13 -3.48 -8.99
N LEU A 133 7.10 -3.80 -8.21
CA LEU A 133 7.14 -4.92 -7.27
C LEU A 133 7.21 -6.18 -8.13
N ASN A 134 8.43 -6.66 -8.38
CA ASN A 134 8.61 -7.99 -8.94
C ASN A 134 8.12 -9.00 -7.91
N ASP A 135 7.47 -10.07 -8.35
CA ASP A 135 7.06 -11.21 -7.52
C ASP A 135 8.23 -11.86 -6.73
N GLU A 136 9.49 -11.50 -7.00
CA GLU A 136 10.64 -11.91 -6.19
C GLU A 136 10.74 -11.18 -4.84
N ASP A 137 10.16 -9.98 -4.70
CA ASP A 137 10.00 -9.27 -3.42
C ASP A 137 8.74 -9.73 -2.65
N LEU A 138 7.98 -10.70 -3.18
CA LEU A 138 6.81 -11.30 -2.51
C LEU A 138 7.16 -12.44 -1.55
N LEU A 139 8.43 -12.83 -1.47
CA LEU A 139 8.87 -13.76 -0.44
C LEU A 139 8.78 -13.03 0.90
N PRO A 140 8.06 -13.56 1.91
CA PRO A 140 8.24 -13.07 3.27
C PRO A 140 9.74 -13.12 3.54
N ASP A 141 10.29 -12.00 4.00
CA ASP A 141 11.62 -11.97 4.60
C ASP A 141 11.54 -12.95 5.78
N ASP A 142 11.97 -14.19 5.52
CA ASP A 142 12.20 -15.21 6.53
C ASP A 142 13.46 -14.74 7.26
N ASP A 143 13.28 -13.70 8.07
CA ASP A 143 14.20 -13.26 9.11
C ASP A 143 14.18 -14.36 10.18
N ASP A 144 14.71 -15.53 9.82
CA ASP A 144 15.21 -16.53 10.76
C ASP A 144 16.63 -16.07 11.13
N ASP A 145 16.68 -14.94 11.85
CA ASP A 145 17.83 -14.47 12.59
C ASP A 145 18.05 -15.44 13.78
N ASP A 146 18.81 -16.49 13.53
CA ASP A 146 19.46 -17.29 14.59
C ASP A 146 20.96 -17.37 14.26
N GLU A 147 21.61 -16.20 14.28
CA GLU A 147 23.07 -16.13 14.46
C GLU A 147 23.44 -16.40 15.93
N ASP A 148 24.54 -17.17 16.11
CA ASP A 148 25.36 -17.33 17.32
C ASP A 148 24.87 -18.45 18.30
N VAL A 149 25.64 -19.47 18.70
CA VAL A 149 27.06 -19.51 19.07
C VAL A 149 27.49 -21.00 19.16
N GLU A 150 28.62 -21.43 18.56
CA GLU A 150 29.37 -22.59 19.07
C GLU A 150 30.25 -22.13 20.25
N PRO A 151 30.25 -22.81 21.41
CA PRO A 151 31.43 -23.63 21.77
C PRO A 151 31.12 -24.76 22.81
N PRO A 152 32.12 -25.37 23.47
CA PRO A 152 33.01 -26.41 23.00
C PRO A 152 32.79 -27.76 23.74
N VAL A 153 33.47 -28.81 23.25
CA VAL A 153 33.57 -30.18 23.79
C VAL A 153 33.61 -30.34 25.33
N VAL A 154 32.83 -31.29 25.87
CA VAL A 154 33.13 -31.97 27.15
C VAL A 154 33.10 -33.49 26.99
N VAL A 155 34.25 -34.09 27.23
CA VAL A 155 34.49 -35.53 27.32
C VAL A 155 33.75 -36.15 28.51
N HIS A 156 33.07 -37.28 28.30
CA HIS A 156 32.70 -38.20 29.38
C HIS A 156 33.03 -39.65 29.00
N ASP A 157 34.19 -40.07 29.49
CA ASP A 157 34.59 -41.46 29.75
C ASP A 157 33.61 -42.10 30.76
N GLY A 158 33.16 -43.35 30.53
CA GLY A 158 32.26 -44.01 31.49
C GLY A 158 31.59 -45.35 31.15
N GLY A 159 32.34 -46.39 30.79
CA GLY A 159 32.10 -47.77 31.26
C GLY A 159 30.96 -48.66 30.67
N PRO A 160 31.01 -49.99 30.91
CA PRO A 160 30.50 -51.01 29.97
C PRO A 160 29.16 -51.65 30.39
N GLN A 161 28.41 -52.21 29.43
CA GLN A 161 27.42 -53.25 29.75
C GLN A 161 27.56 -54.50 28.88
N ARG A 162 27.74 -55.60 29.61
CA ARG A 162 27.62 -56.99 29.20
C ARG A 162 26.16 -57.32 28.88
N HIS A 163 25.94 -58.10 27.81
CA HIS A 163 25.17 -59.34 27.93
C HIS A 163 25.68 -60.36 26.93
#